data_AF-A0A968KVL0-F1
#
_entry.id   AF-A0A968KVL0-F1
#
_cell.length_a   1.000
_cell.length_b   1.000
_cell.length_c   1.000
_cell.angle_alpha   90.00
_cell.angle_beta   90.00
_cell.angle_gamma   90.00
#
_symmetry.space_group_name_H-M   'P 1'
#
loop_
_entity.id
_entity.type
_entity.pdbx_description
1 polymer ?
#
loop_
_entity_poly.entity_id
_entity_poly.type
_entity_poly.pdbx_seq_one_letter_code
_entity_poly.pdbx_strand_id
1 'polypeptide(L)'
;MTEKELSKLLERLHEELEKTEVVDEKGRELLRSIDADIQKLLEPSATANPSLFERLQDAIDHFEVEHPAITAALSQMLNALNNAGI
;
A
#
# COMPACT_ATOMS: atom_id res chain seq x y z
N MET A 1 15.09 5.62 5.52
CA MET A 1 14.49 4.42 4.88
C MET A 1 14.83 4.44 3.40
N THR A 2 15.06 3.29 2.77
CA THR A 2 15.46 3.20 1.35
C THR A 2 14.29 2.74 0.49
N GLU A 3 14.22 3.23 -0.76
CA GLU A 3 13.26 2.81 -1.80
C GLU A 3 13.10 1.29 -1.92
N LYS A 4 14.18 0.54 -1.64
CA LYS A 4 14.20 -0.92 -1.60
C LYS A 4 13.26 -1.53 -0.57
N GLU A 5 13.10 -0.91 0.61
CA GLU A 5 12.22 -1.45 1.64
C GLU A 5 10.75 -1.25 1.26
N LEU A 6 10.41 -0.10 0.66
CA LEU A 6 9.07 0.17 0.17
C LEU A 6 8.70 -0.79 -0.97
N SER A 7 9.64 -1.03 -1.89
CA SER A 7 9.48 -2.00 -2.99
C SER A 7 9.21 -3.42 -2.47
N LYS A 8 9.96 -3.87 -1.47
CA LYS A 8 9.74 -5.20 -0.85
C LYS A 8 8.38 -5.32 -0.17
N LEU A 9 7.91 -4.26 0.50
CA LEU A 9 6.59 -4.26 1.13
C LEU A 9 5.49 -4.36 0.07
N LEU A 10 5.68 -3.69 -1.06
CA LEU A 10 4.80 -3.78 -2.23
C LEU A 10 4.79 -5.18 -2.84
N GLU A 11 5.95 -5.80 -3.02
CA GLU A 11 6.06 -7.19 -3.50
C GLU A 11 5.30 -8.14 -2.57
N ARG A 12 5.49 -8.01 -1.24
CA ARG A 12 4.73 -8.82 -0.28
C ARG A 12 3.22 -8.60 -0.37
N LEU A 13 2.78 -7.36 -0.54
CA LEU A 13 1.37 -7.05 -0.71
C LEU A 13 0.82 -7.75 -1.97
N HIS A 14 1.54 -7.69 -3.10
CA HIS A 14 1.17 -8.41 -4.32
C HIS A 14 1.13 -9.93 -4.12
N GLU A 15 2.11 -10.53 -3.43
CA GLU A 15 2.09 -11.96 -3.15
C GLU A 15 0.89 -12.39 -2.29
N GLU A 16 0.51 -11.59 -1.28
CA GLU A 16 -0.67 -11.88 -0.45
C GLU A 16 -1.97 -11.72 -1.23
N LEU A 17 -2.00 -10.83 -2.23
CA LEU A 17 -3.13 -10.66 -3.14
C LEU A 17 -3.24 -11.82 -4.13
N GLU A 18 -2.14 -12.30 -4.68
CA GLU A 18 -2.16 -13.48 -5.56
C GLU A 18 -2.63 -14.75 -4.83
N LYS A 19 -2.34 -14.85 -3.52
CA LYS A 19 -2.88 -15.92 -2.66
C LYS A 19 -4.35 -15.72 -2.32
N THR A 20 -4.82 -14.48 -2.37
CA THR A 20 -6.20 -14.11 -2.05
C THR A 20 -6.99 -13.97 -3.34
N GLU A 21 -7.52 -15.09 -3.85
CA GLU A 21 -8.25 -15.17 -5.13
C GLU A 21 -9.49 -14.25 -5.23
N VAL A 22 -9.96 -13.68 -4.11
CA VAL A 22 -11.19 -12.88 -4.06
C VAL A 22 -10.94 -11.60 -3.26
N VAL A 23 -10.40 -10.58 -3.92
CA VAL A 23 -10.66 -9.18 -3.54
C VAL A 23 -11.80 -8.67 -4.40
N ASP A 24 -12.71 -7.91 -3.81
CA ASP A 24 -13.80 -7.23 -4.50
C ASP A 24 -13.26 -6.12 -5.43
N GLU A 25 -14.14 -5.56 -6.27
CA GLU A 25 -13.74 -4.55 -7.25
C GLU A 25 -13.16 -3.29 -6.60
N LYS A 26 -13.76 -2.83 -5.50
CA LYS A 26 -13.27 -1.68 -4.74
C LYS A 26 -11.89 -1.95 -4.15
N GLY A 27 -11.67 -3.12 -3.58
CA GLY A 27 -10.36 -3.53 -3.08
C GLY A 27 -9.29 -3.49 -4.18
N ARG A 28 -9.58 -4.01 -5.36
CA ARG A 28 -8.65 -3.97 -6.51
C ARG A 28 -8.30 -2.55 -6.95
N GLU A 29 -9.28 -1.64 -7.00
CA GLU A 29 -9.04 -0.24 -7.39
C GLU A 29 -8.18 0.52 -6.36
N LEU A 30 -8.44 0.31 -5.07
CA LEU A 30 -7.64 0.89 -3.99
C LEU A 30 -6.17 0.46 -4.10
N LEU A 31 -5.94 -0.84 -4.27
CA LEU A 31 -4.60 -1.41 -4.37
C LEU A 31 -3.85 -0.91 -5.60
N ARG A 32 -4.52 -0.86 -6.76
CA ARG A 32 -3.93 -0.33 -7.99
C ARG A 32 -3.55 1.15 -7.86
N SER A 33 -4.34 1.92 -7.12
CA SER A 33 -4.05 3.32 -6.85
C SER A 33 -2.85 3.46 -5.92
N ILE A 34 -2.80 2.67 -4.84
CA ILE A 34 -1.67 2.65 -3.89
C ILE A 34 -0.36 2.28 -4.60
N ASP A 35 -0.36 1.24 -5.44
CA ASP A 35 0.82 0.86 -6.23
C ASP A 35 1.29 2.01 -7.12
N ALA A 36 0.38 2.65 -7.86
CA ALA A 36 0.72 3.78 -8.73
C ALA A 36 1.27 5.00 -7.96
N ASP A 37 0.76 5.28 -6.77
CA ASP A 37 1.26 6.36 -5.92
C ASP A 37 2.64 6.05 -5.34
N ILE A 38 2.86 4.81 -4.92
CA ILE A 38 4.17 4.39 -4.42
C ILE A 38 5.20 4.45 -5.54
N GLN A 39 4.86 3.97 -6.75
CA GLN A 39 5.74 4.10 -7.92
C GLN A 39 6.11 5.56 -8.19
N LYS A 40 5.13 6.47 -8.10
CA LYS A 40 5.41 7.92 -8.20
C LYS A 40 6.33 8.38 -7.08
N LEU A 41 6.11 7.98 -5.84
CA LEU A 41 6.96 8.35 -4.69
C LEU A 41 8.41 7.88 -4.81
N LEU A 42 8.65 6.79 -5.53
CA LEU A 42 10.00 6.32 -5.85
C LEU A 42 10.68 7.18 -6.94
N GLU A 43 9.93 8.01 -7.67
CA GLU A 43 10.53 8.92 -8.64
C GLU A 43 11.24 10.10 -7.93
N PRO A 44 12.48 10.44 -8.31
CA PRO A 44 13.29 11.45 -7.65
C PRO A 44 12.73 12.89 -7.74
N SER A 45 11.69 13.11 -8.55
CA SER A 45 11.00 14.39 -8.71
C SER A 45 9.63 14.45 -8.02
N ALA A 46 9.22 13.39 -7.33
CA ALA A 46 7.89 13.33 -6.74
C ALA A 46 7.79 14.09 -5.42
N THR A 47 6.72 14.86 -5.30
CA THR A 47 6.30 15.46 -4.03
C THR A 47 5.42 14.48 -3.27
N ALA A 48 5.61 14.42 -1.95
CA ALA A 48 4.74 13.69 -1.03
C ALA A 48 3.26 13.89 -1.39
N ASN A 49 2.55 12.80 -1.62
CA ASN A 49 1.15 12.84 -1.99
C ASN A 49 0.29 12.58 -0.73
N PRO A 50 -0.31 13.61 -0.12
CA PRO A 50 -1.12 13.42 1.09
C PRO A 50 -2.29 12.45 0.87
N SER A 51 -2.75 12.33 -0.38
CA SER A 51 -3.84 11.42 -0.72
C SER A 51 -3.43 9.93 -0.75
N LEU A 52 -2.13 9.60 -0.73
CA LEU A 52 -1.69 8.20 -0.53
C LEU A 52 -2.00 7.72 0.88
N PHE A 53 -1.82 8.59 1.88
CA PHE A 53 -2.05 8.24 3.27
C PHE A 53 -3.52 7.91 3.53
N GLU A 54 -4.42 8.73 2.98
CA GLU A 54 -5.87 8.50 3.02
C GLU A 54 -6.25 7.21 2.29
N ARG A 55 -5.69 6.95 1.10
CA ARG A 55 -5.94 5.70 0.36
C ARG A 55 -5.47 4.45 1.09
N LEU A 56 -4.32 4.52 1.75
CA LEU A 56 -3.82 3.42 2.59
C LEU A 56 -4.76 3.15 3.77
N GLN A 57 -5.28 4.18 4.41
CA GLN A 57 -6.29 4.04 5.47
C GLN A 57 -7.58 3.43 4.94
N ASP A 58 -8.12 3.94 3.84
CA ASP A 58 -9.32 3.39 3.20
C ASP A 58 -9.15 1.91 2.85
N ALA A 59 -7.97 1.51 2.37
CA ALA A 59 -7.67 0.11 2.08
C ALA A 59 -7.53 -0.73 3.36
N ILE A 60 -6.90 -0.22 4.40
CA ILE A 60 -6.80 -0.88 5.71
C ILE A 60 -8.20 -1.17 6.26
N ASP A 61 -9.07 -0.16 6.29
CA ASP A 61 -10.45 -0.28 6.78
C ASP A 61 -11.28 -1.23 5.91
N HIS A 62 -11.05 -1.23 4.60
CA HIS A 62 -11.76 -2.12 3.67
C HIS A 62 -11.35 -3.59 3.85
N PHE A 63 -10.08 -3.85 4.13
CA PHE A 63 -9.53 -5.20 4.24
C PHE A 63 -9.48 -5.75 5.68
N GLU A 64 -9.65 -4.92 6.72
CA GLU A 64 -9.48 -5.33 8.13
C GLU A 64 -10.37 -6.50 8.55
N VAL A 65 -11.56 -6.60 7.96
CA VAL A 65 -12.56 -7.60 8.33
C VAL A 65 -12.32 -8.92 7.60
N GLU A 66 -12.09 -8.88 6.29
CA GLU A 66 -12.02 -10.07 5.44
C GLU A 66 -10.58 -10.57 5.19
N HIS A 67 -9.59 -9.67 5.27
CA HIS A 67 -8.22 -9.95 4.84
C HIS A 67 -7.16 -9.38 5.80
N PRO A 68 -7.03 -9.92 7.02
CA PRO A 68 -6.11 -9.41 8.03
C PRO A 68 -4.63 -9.43 7.61
N ALA A 69 -4.24 -10.34 6.71
CA ALA A 69 -2.89 -10.39 6.16
C ALA A 69 -2.58 -9.17 5.27
N ILE A 70 -3.54 -8.76 4.44
CA ILE A 70 -3.46 -7.57 3.57
C ILE A 70 -3.40 -6.32 4.45
N THR A 71 -4.28 -6.22 5.46
CA THR A 71 -4.30 -5.11 6.41
C THR A 71 -2.97 -4.95 7.15
N ALA A 72 -2.35 -6.06 7.57
CA ALA A 72 -1.03 -6.02 8.20
C ALA A 72 0.06 -5.51 7.25
N ALA A 73 0.04 -5.91 5.98
CA ALA A 73 0.98 -5.42 4.97
C ALA A 73 0.81 -3.92 4.70
N LEU A 74 -0.43 -3.46 4.52
CA LEU A 74 -0.75 -2.04 4.32
C LEU A 74 -0.35 -1.19 5.54
N SER A 75 -0.61 -1.67 6.76
CA SER A 75 -0.21 -0.99 7.99
C SER A 75 1.32 -0.87 8.13
N GLN A 76 2.07 -1.90 7.73
CA GLN A 76 3.53 -1.82 7.67
C GLN A 76 4.00 -0.77 6.67
N MET A 77 3.34 -0.69 5.51
CA MET A 77 3.61 0.34 4.49
C MET A 77 3.33 1.75 5.01
N LEU A 78 2.21 1.96 5.69
CA LEU A 78 1.86 3.24 6.31
C LEU A 78 2.90 3.69 7.35
N ASN A 79 3.33 2.76 8.21
CA ASN A 79 4.36 3.01 9.20
C ASN A 79 5.72 3.30 8.56
N ALA A 80 6.04 2.60 7.47
CA ALA A 80 7.21 2.86 6.66
C ALA A 80 7.21 4.29 6.11
N LEU A 81 6.13 4.72 5.46
CA LEU A 81 6.01 6.07 4.91
C LEU A 81 6.12 7.15 6.00
N ASN A 82 5.42 6.98 7.12
CA ASN A 82 5.55 7.86 8.29
C ASN A 82 6.99 7.98 8.80
N ASN A 83 7.69 6.84 8.94
CA ASN A 83 9.08 6.82 9.40
C ASN A 83 10.05 7.45 8.40
N ALA A 84 9.70 7.46 7.11
CA ALA A 84 10.46 8.15 6.08
C ALA A 84 10.22 9.68 6.08
N GLY A 85 9.22 10.16 6.82
CA GLY A 85 8.86 11.57 6.89
C GLY A 85 8.21 12.09 5.61
N ILE A 86 7.53 11.19 4.87
CA ILE A 86 6.85 11.47 3.60
C ILE A 86 5.34 11.39 3.79
#